data_AF-A0A537JLF5-F1
#
_entry.id   AF-A0A537JLF5-F1
#
_cell.length_a   1.000
_cell.length_b   1.000
_cell.length_c   1.000
_cell.angle_alpha   90.00
_cell.angle_beta   90.00
_cell.angle_gamma   90.00
#
_symmetry.space_group_name_H-M   'P 1'
#
loop_
_entity.id
_entity.type
_entity.pdbx_description
1 polymer ?
#
loop_
_entity_poly.entity_id
_entity_poly.type
_entity_poly.pdbx_seq_one_letter_code
_entity_poly.pdbx_strand_id
1 'polypeptide(L)'
;MRHAIVYFDTASVRQQVVASVQVVPADAAGQVVTGVSVSPTAVAMTLSVRQAVISKVVSVVPTLVGTPPQSLAVSAATAEPATVTLTGPSALLQKAETAATMPVDVTGARADFTRRVALQLPPGISSSAGQVAVNVRVGREILSPTASWSRSRDRRTSCGA
;
A
#
# COMPACT_ATOMS: atom_id res chain seq x y z
N MET A 1 47.28 5.35 -22.55
CA MET A 1 46.18 5.44 -21.57
C MET A 1 45.72 4.01 -21.27
N ARG A 2 45.66 3.59 -20.00
CA ARG A 2 45.27 2.22 -19.61
C ARG A 2 43.92 2.32 -18.90
N HIS A 3 42.91 1.60 -19.41
CA HIS A 3 41.53 1.67 -18.95
C HIS A 3 41.21 0.37 -18.21
N ALA A 4 40.58 0.43 -17.03
CA ALA A 4 40.06 -0.74 -16.33
C ALA A 4 38.53 -0.73 -16.45
N ILE A 5 37.95 -1.86 -16.84
CA ILE A 5 36.50 -2.01 -17.03
C ILE A 5 35.94 -2.78 -15.83
N VAL A 6 34.85 -2.28 -15.25
CA VAL A 6 34.17 -2.88 -14.09
C VAL A 6 32.74 -3.24 -14.50
N TYR A 7 32.36 -4.51 -14.34
CA TYR A 7 31.00 -5.00 -14.58
C TYR A 7 30.22 -5.02 -13.26
N PHE A 8 29.03 -4.40 -13.22
CA PHE A 8 28.14 -4.42 -12.06
C PHE A 8 26.72 -4.78 -12.50
N ASP A 9 26.11 -5.76 -11.81
CA ASP A 9 24.73 -6.18 -12.05
C ASP A 9 23.77 -5.25 -11.29
N THR A 10 22.95 -4.51 -12.04
CA THR A 10 22.02 -3.52 -11.47
C THR A 10 20.65 -4.09 -11.11
N ALA A 11 20.41 -5.39 -11.30
CA ALA A 11 19.04 -5.93 -11.29
C ALA A 11 18.37 -5.93 -9.90
N SER A 12 19.14 -5.81 -8.81
CA SER A 12 18.61 -5.97 -7.44
C SER A 12 18.75 -4.73 -6.53
N VAL A 13 19.28 -3.61 -7.03
CA VAL A 13 19.56 -2.44 -6.19
C VAL A 13 18.28 -1.61 -5.99
N ARG A 14 17.64 -1.76 -4.83
CA ARG A 14 16.38 -1.06 -4.46
C ARG A 14 16.58 0.14 -3.52
N GLN A 15 17.80 0.35 -3.02
CA GLN A 15 18.18 1.43 -2.10
C GLN A 15 19.57 1.94 -2.49
N GLN A 16 20.00 3.09 -1.94
CA GLN A 16 21.36 3.59 -2.16
C GLN A 16 22.38 2.55 -1.69
N VAL A 17 23.21 2.06 -2.61
CA VAL A 17 24.26 1.08 -2.31
C VAL A 17 25.60 1.77 -2.46
N VAL A 18 26.37 1.77 -1.39
CA VAL A 18 27.77 2.12 -1.37
C VAL A 18 28.54 0.80 -1.44
N ALA A 19 29.13 0.50 -2.58
CA ALA A 19 29.88 -0.74 -2.81
C ALA A 19 31.32 -0.42 -3.19
N SER A 20 32.27 -1.10 -2.54
CA SER A 20 33.67 -1.10 -2.92
C SER A 20 33.91 -2.22 -3.93
N VAL A 21 34.14 -1.89 -5.19
CA VAL A 21 34.40 -2.89 -6.25
C VAL A 21 35.91 -3.05 -6.42
N GLN A 22 36.36 -4.31 -6.42
CA GLN A 22 37.76 -4.65 -6.67
C GLN A 22 38.08 -4.47 -8.16
N VAL A 23 39.19 -3.78 -8.46
CA VAL A 23 39.61 -3.52 -9.83
C VAL A 23 40.47 -4.69 -10.32
N VAL A 24 39.99 -5.39 -11.35
CA VAL A 24 40.75 -6.48 -12.00
C VAL A 24 41.43 -5.92 -13.26
N PRO A 25 42.77 -5.96 -13.35
CA PRO A 25 43.48 -5.54 -14.56
C PRO A 25 43.17 -6.46 -15.74
N ALA A 26 42.80 -5.88 -16.87
CA ALA A 26 42.54 -6.59 -18.13
C ALA A 26 43.35 -5.98 -19.28
N ASP A 27 43.71 -6.79 -20.28
CA ASP A 27 44.40 -6.36 -21.50
C ASP A 27 43.43 -5.82 -22.57
N ALA A 28 43.95 -5.47 -23.75
CA ALA A 28 43.14 -4.95 -24.86
C ALA A 28 42.13 -5.97 -25.43
N ALA A 29 42.30 -7.26 -25.14
CA ALA A 29 41.37 -8.34 -25.49
C ALA A 29 40.38 -8.66 -24.36
N GLY A 30 40.46 -7.95 -23.22
CA GLY A 30 39.61 -8.17 -22.05
C GLY A 30 40.03 -9.37 -21.20
N GLN A 31 41.22 -9.94 -21.43
CA GLN A 31 41.74 -11.05 -20.62
C GLN A 31 42.39 -10.51 -19.34
N VAL A 32 42.14 -11.21 -18.23
CA VAL A 32 42.70 -10.84 -16.91
C VAL A 32 44.21 -11.01 -16.91
N VAL A 33 44.93 -9.96 -16.55
CA VAL A 33 46.40 -9.95 -16.52
C VAL A 33 46.90 -10.07 -15.09
N THR A 34 47.65 -11.13 -14.79
CA THR A 34 48.31 -11.31 -13.48
C THR A 34 49.69 -10.63 -13.47
N GLY A 35 50.13 -10.11 -12.31
CA GLY A 35 51.44 -9.47 -12.17
C GLY A 35 51.48 -7.95 -12.39
N VAL A 36 50.33 -7.29 -12.55
CA VAL A 36 50.24 -5.82 -12.68
C VAL A 36 49.69 -5.23 -11.39
N SER A 37 50.41 -4.28 -10.80
CA SER A 37 49.95 -3.54 -9.62
C SER A 37 48.96 -2.46 -10.04
N VAL A 38 47.69 -2.60 -9.66
CA VAL A 38 46.63 -1.62 -9.90
C VAL A 38 46.45 -0.78 -8.64
N SER A 39 46.58 0.54 -8.77
CA SER A 39 46.31 1.48 -7.68
C SER A 39 45.32 2.55 -8.17
N PRO A 40 44.16 2.72 -7.52
CA PRO A 40 43.68 2.00 -6.33
C PRO A 40 43.15 0.60 -6.66
N THR A 41 43.37 -0.35 -5.74
CA THR A 41 42.86 -1.73 -5.83
C THR A 41 41.34 -1.83 -5.65
N ALA A 42 40.74 -0.85 -4.97
CA ALA A 42 39.30 -0.75 -4.75
C ALA A 42 38.77 0.64 -5.13
N VAL A 43 37.70 0.67 -5.91
CA VAL A 43 36.98 1.91 -6.24
C VAL A 43 35.66 1.91 -5.47
N ALA A 44 35.40 2.99 -4.72
CA ALA A 44 34.12 3.21 -4.07
C ALA A 44 33.10 3.71 -5.10
N MET A 45 32.06 2.93 -5.37
CA MET A 45 30.93 3.32 -6.22
C MET A 45 29.72 3.63 -5.33
N THR A 46 29.10 4.78 -5.58
CA THR A 46 27.85 5.18 -4.91
C THR A 46 26.73 5.16 -5.94
N LEU A 47 25.84 4.18 -5.85
CA LEU A 47 24.63 4.10 -6.67
C LEU A 47 23.49 4.80 -5.95
N SER A 48 23.06 5.95 -6.46
CA SER A 48 21.95 6.73 -5.88
C SER A 48 20.62 6.33 -6.54
N VAL A 49 19.78 5.60 -5.82
CA VAL A 49 18.42 5.27 -6.29
C VAL A 49 17.46 6.39 -5.89
N ARG A 50 16.84 7.05 -6.88
CA ARG A 50 15.77 8.03 -6.62
C ARG A 50 14.47 7.29 -6.36
N GLN A 51 13.90 7.45 -5.18
CA GLN A 51 12.55 6.97 -4.90
C GLN A 51 11.56 7.77 -5.75
N ALA A 52 10.82 7.08 -6.62
CA ALA A 52 9.75 7.72 -7.38
C ALA A 52 8.62 8.10 -6.42
N VAL A 53 8.34 9.40 -6.31
CA VAL A 53 7.13 9.91 -5.67
C VAL A 53 6.01 9.79 -6.67
N ILE A 54 4.97 9.06 -6.31
CA ILE A 54 3.80 8.83 -7.14
C ILE A 54 2.53 9.22 -6.38
N SER A 55 1.48 9.51 -7.14
CA SER A 55 0.13 9.76 -6.61
C SER A 55 -0.81 8.62 -7.00
N LYS A 56 -1.65 8.18 -6.08
CA LYS A 56 -2.70 7.16 -6.32
C LYS A 56 -3.99 7.58 -5.65
N VAL A 57 -5.09 7.31 -6.32
CA VAL A 57 -6.43 7.49 -5.76
C VAL A 57 -6.82 6.20 -5.04
N VAL A 58 -7.20 6.31 -3.77
CA VAL A 58 -7.66 5.18 -2.96
C VAL A 58 -9.01 5.49 -2.32
N SER A 59 -9.75 4.45 -1.98
CA SER A 59 -10.99 4.58 -1.21
C SER A 59 -10.70 4.79 0.28
N VAL A 60 -11.54 5.60 0.93
CA VAL A 60 -11.49 5.84 2.37
C VAL A 60 -12.34 4.80 3.09
N VAL A 61 -11.75 4.15 4.09
CA VAL A 61 -12.43 3.16 4.93
C VAL A 61 -12.54 3.70 6.36
N PRO A 62 -13.76 4.00 6.84
CA PRO A 62 -13.98 4.42 8.22
C PRO A 62 -13.62 3.29 9.20
N THR A 63 -12.80 3.60 10.20
CA THR A 63 -12.55 2.69 11.32
C THR A 63 -13.47 3.07 12.47
N LEU A 64 -14.38 2.17 12.84
CA LEU A 64 -15.31 2.36 13.96
C LEU A 64 -14.81 1.58 15.18
N VAL A 65 -14.91 2.18 16.36
CA VAL A 65 -14.58 1.53 17.64
C VAL A 65 -15.72 1.71 18.64
N GLY A 66 -15.87 0.73 19.53
CA GLY A 66 -16.98 0.70 20.49
C GLY A 66 -18.25 0.08 19.92
N THR A 67 -19.28 -0.03 20.76
CA THR A 67 -20.55 -0.68 20.42
C THR A 67 -21.72 0.24 20.77
N PRO A 68 -22.71 0.41 19.87
CA PRO A 68 -23.94 1.14 20.19
C PRO A 68 -24.75 0.46 21.32
N PRO A 69 -25.71 1.17 21.95
CA PRO A 69 -26.57 0.62 23.00
C PRO A 69 -27.36 -0.62 22.57
N GLN A 70 -27.73 -1.47 23.54
CA GLN A 70 -28.55 -2.68 23.35
C GLN A 70 -29.96 -2.36 22.82
N SER A 71 -30.07 -2.08 21.52
CA SER A 71 -31.30 -1.88 20.73
C SER A 71 -30.99 -1.25 19.36
N LEU A 72 -29.76 -0.80 19.14
CA LEU A 72 -29.32 -0.09 17.94
C LEU A 72 -28.09 -0.76 17.35
N ALA A 73 -27.99 -0.76 16.02
CA ALA A 73 -26.83 -1.18 15.27
C ALA A 73 -26.36 -0.04 14.36
N VAL A 74 -25.06 -0.03 14.03
CA VAL A 74 -24.57 0.84 12.98
C VAL A 74 -25.08 0.29 11.65
N SER A 75 -26.01 1.01 11.02
CA SER A 75 -26.62 0.58 9.78
C SER A 75 -25.75 0.92 8.56
N ALA A 76 -25.00 2.03 8.63
CA ALA A 76 -24.05 2.43 7.60
C ALA A 76 -22.99 3.38 8.19
N ALA A 77 -21.77 3.31 7.67
CA ALA A 77 -20.74 4.32 7.90
C ALA A 77 -20.11 4.70 6.56
N THR A 78 -20.26 5.96 6.16
CA THR A 78 -19.73 6.47 4.89
C THR A 78 -18.76 7.62 5.14
N ALA A 79 -17.69 7.65 4.35
CA ALA A 79 -16.72 8.73 4.37
C ALA A 79 -16.98 9.68 3.18
N GLU A 80 -16.98 10.99 3.45
CA GLU A 80 -17.05 12.04 2.44
C GLU A 80 -15.81 12.95 2.54
N PRO A 81 -14.96 12.99 1.51
CA PRO A 81 -15.05 12.25 0.24
C PRO A 81 -14.77 10.75 0.37
N ALA A 82 -15.41 9.94 -0.47
CA ALA A 82 -15.22 8.48 -0.48
C ALA A 82 -13.87 8.05 -1.07
N THR A 83 -13.23 8.93 -1.84
CA THR A 83 -11.91 8.73 -2.45
C THR A 83 -10.99 9.90 -2.13
N VAL A 84 -9.70 9.59 -1.93
CA VAL A 84 -8.66 10.58 -1.68
C VAL A 84 -7.43 10.26 -2.49
N THR A 85 -6.74 11.30 -2.95
CA THR A 85 -5.44 11.16 -3.59
C THR A 85 -4.36 11.11 -2.53
N LEU A 86 -3.60 10.01 -2.49
CA LEU A 86 -2.41 9.85 -1.68
C LEU A 86 -1.17 10.11 -2.54
N THR A 87 -0.21 10.82 -1.98
CA THR A 87 1.08 11.13 -2.60
C THR A 87 2.20 10.67 -1.68
N GLY A 88 3.18 9.97 -2.22
CA GLY A 88 4.31 9.46 -1.43
C GLY A 88 5.23 8.51 -2.21
N PRO A 89 6.22 7.89 -1.55
CA PRO A 89 7.13 6.93 -2.15
C PRO A 89 6.39 5.72 -2.73
N SER A 90 6.70 5.32 -3.97
CA SER A 90 6.05 4.20 -4.65
C SER A 90 6.03 2.90 -3.84
N ALA A 91 7.11 2.60 -3.11
CA ALA A 91 7.20 1.42 -2.27
C ALA A 91 6.21 1.39 -1.09
N LEU A 92 5.86 2.55 -0.54
CA LEU A 92 4.86 2.67 0.53
C LEU A 92 3.45 2.71 -0.05
N LEU A 93 3.28 3.42 -1.16
CA LEU A 93 2.00 3.63 -1.81
C LEU A 93 1.45 2.38 -2.49
N GLN A 94 2.32 1.45 -2.90
CA GLN A 94 1.92 0.12 -3.37
C GLN A 94 1.35 -0.75 -2.25
N LYS A 95 1.78 -0.56 -1.00
CA LYS A 95 1.22 -1.27 0.17
C LYS A 95 -0.08 -0.63 0.67
N ALA A 96 -0.29 0.65 0.37
CA ALA A 96 -1.51 1.37 0.72
C ALA A 96 -2.59 1.14 -0.37
N GLU A 97 -3.46 0.16 -0.13
CA GLU A 97 -4.63 -0.09 -0.98
C GLU A 97 -5.82 0.81 -0.62
N THR A 98 -6.00 1.08 0.67
CA THR A 98 -7.08 1.90 1.22
C THR A 98 -6.53 2.93 2.20
N ALA A 99 -7.29 4.01 2.40
CA ALA A 99 -6.98 5.02 3.41
C ALA A 99 -7.89 4.81 4.62
N ALA A 100 -7.33 4.29 5.72
CA ALA A 100 -8.07 4.16 6.97
C ALA A 100 -8.24 5.53 7.64
N THR A 101 -9.42 5.82 8.20
CA THR A 101 -9.60 6.98 9.08
C THR A 101 -9.10 6.69 10.49
N MET A 102 -8.85 7.74 11.28
CA MET A 102 -8.75 7.58 12.73
C MET A 102 -10.00 6.92 13.31
N PRO A 103 -9.87 6.15 14.40
CA PRO A 103 -10.99 5.46 15.02
C PRO A 103 -12.08 6.43 15.46
N VAL A 104 -13.30 6.19 15.01
CA VAL A 104 -14.51 6.92 15.40
C VAL A 104 -15.23 6.12 16.46
N ASP A 105 -15.33 6.69 17.67
CA ASP A 105 -16.09 6.09 18.76
C ASP A 105 -17.59 6.19 18.50
N VAL A 106 -18.27 5.05 18.46
CA VAL A 106 -19.73 4.92 18.31
C VAL A 106 -20.42 4.51 19.61
N THR A 107 -19.68 4.42 20.73
CA THR A 107 -20.20 4.02 22.03
C THR A 107 -21.28 4.99 22.49
N GLY A 108 -22.47 4.47 22.78
CA GLY A 108 -23.59 5.29 23.24
C GLY A 108 -24.28 6.13 22.17
N ALA A 109 -23.90 6.00 20.88
CA ALA A 109 -24.57 6.69 19.80
C ALA A 109 -26.04 6.24 19.67
N ARG A 110 -26.97 7.21 19.72
CA ARG A 110 -28.43 6.98 19.66
C ARG A 110 -29.10 7.54 18.41
N ALA A 111 -28.36 8.32 17.62
CA ALA A 111 -28.83 8.98 16.41
C ALA A 111 -27.68 9.09 15.41
N ASP A 112 -28.03 9.39 14.16
CA ASP A 112 -27.07 9.67 13.09
C ASP A 112 -26.18 10.85 13.46
N PHE A 113 -24.89 10.72 13.19
CA PHE A 113 -23.94 11.80 13.45
C PHE A 113 -22.84 11.86 12.39
N THR A 114 -22.31 13.07 12.20
CA THR A 114 -21.19 13.33 11.30
C THR A 114 -20.00 13.79 12.12
N ARG A 115 -18.86 13.12 11.96
CA ARG A 115 -17.62 13.50 12.64
C ARG A 115 -16.49 13.67 11.65
N ARG A 116 -15.79 14.80 11.73
CA ARG A 116 -14.56 15.02 10.95
C ARG A 116 -13.40 14.35 11.66
N VAL A 117 -12.73 13.46 10.95
CA VAL A 117 -11.56 12.72 11.45
C VAL A 117 -10.41 12.80 10.45
N ALA A 118 -9.19 12.75 10.98
CA ALA A 118 -8.00 12.67 10.15
C ALA A 118 -7.84 11.25 9.56
N LEU A 119 -7.07 11.15 8.49
CA LEU A 119 -6.66 9.86 7.93
C LEU A 119 -5.46 9.32 8.70
N GLN A 120 -5.49 8.02 9.00
CA GLN A 120 -4.37 7.32 9.60
C GLN A 120 -3.45 6.84 8.47
N LEU A 121 -2.51 7.71 8.07
CA LEU A 121 -1.56 7.44 7.00
C LEU A 121 -0.19 7.04 7.57
N PRO A 122 0.53 6.10 6.92
CA PRO A 122 1.92 5.82 7.22
C PRO A 122 2.80 7.07 7.08
N PRO A 123 3.91 7.17 7.84
CA PRO A 123 4.86 8.27 7.67
C PRO A 123 5.40 8.31 6.24
N GLY A 124 5.47 9.50 5.66
CA GLY A 124 5.92 9.71 4.27
C GLY A 124 4.81 9.62 3.21
N ILE A 125 3.55 9.40 3.60
CA ILE A 125 2.39 9.52 2.71
C ILE A 125 1.57 10.75 3.13
N SER A 126 1.26 11.61 2.17
CA SER A 126 0.36 12.76 2.33
C SER A 126 -0.93 12.56 1.55
N SER A 127 -2.07 12.95 2.11
CA SER A 127 -3.34 13.02 1.38
C SER A 127 -3.64 14.42 0.86
N SER A 128 -4.40 14.51 -0.23
CA SER A 128 -4.97 15.77 -0.72
C SER A 128 -6.00 16.36 0.26
N ALA A 129 -6.74 15.50 0.96
CA ALA A 129 -7.68 15.88 2.01
C ALA A 129 -7.11 15.50 3.39
N GLY A 130 -6.79 16.49 4.23
CA GLY A 130 -6.24 16.25 5.57
C GLY A 130 -7.27 15.71 6.58
N GLN A 131 -8.56 15.96 6.34
CA GLN A 131 -9.67 15.47 7.16
C GLN A 131 -10.80 14.97 6.25
N VAL A 132 -11.53 13.97 6.74
CA VAL A 132 -12.67 13.36 6.06
C VAL A 132 -13.87 13.38 7.00
N ALA A 133 -15.05 13.69 6.48
CA ALA A 133 -16.30 13.63 7.23
C ALA A 133 -16.82 12.19 7.22
N VAL A 134 -16.89 11.56 8.38
CA VAL A 134 -17.50 10.23 8.54
C VAL A 134 -18.93 10.42 8.99
N ASN A 135 -19.87 10.03 8.13
CA ASN A 135 -21.30 9.99 8.40
C ASN A 135 -21.64 8.58 8.91
N VAL A 136 -22.00 8.48 10.19
CA VAL A 136 -22.43 7.23 10.81
C VAL A 136 -23.93 7.26 10.96
N ARG A 137 -24.61 6.29 10.36
CA ARG A 137 -26.05 6.07 10.52
C ARG A 137 -26.31 4.97 11.54
N VAL A 138 -27.07 5.30 12.56
CA VAL A 138 -27.40 4.40 13.67
C VAL A 138 -28.89 4.15 13.64
N GLY A 139 -29.28 2.88 13.48
CA GLY A 139 -30.67 2.48 13.34
C GLY A 139 -30.94 1.14 13.97
N ARG A 140 -32.22 0.76 14.01
CA ARG A 140 -32.61 -0.62 14.33
C ARG A 140 -32.05 -1.55 13.27
N GLU A 141 -31.43 -2.63 13.71
CA GLU A 141 -30.91 -3.68 12.84
C GLU A 141 -32.07 -4.33 12.07
N ILE A 142 -32.39 -3.79 10.89
CA ILE A 142 -33.13 -4.54 9.90
C ILE A 142 -32.06 -5.34 9.18
N LEU A 143 -31.87 -6.57 9.64
CA LEU A 143 -31.01 -7.59 9.05
C LEU A 143 -30.98 -7.39 7.54
N SER A 144 -29.82 -6.99 7.00
CA SER A 144 -29.61 -7.07 5.56
C SER A 144 -29.86 -8.53 5.20
N PRO A 145 -30.84 -8.88 4.36
CA PRO A 145 -30.99 -10.26 3.95
C PRO A 145 -29.73 -10.59 3.15
N THR A 146 -28.78 -11.27 3.78
CA THR A 146 -27.80 -12.06 3.06
C THR A 146 -28.61 -13.06 2.26
N ALA A 147 -28.87 -12.72 1.00
CA ALA A 147 -29.46 -13.61 0.01
C ALA A 147 -28.42 -14.69 -0.32
N SER A 148 -28.19 -15.56 0.67
CA SER A 148 -27.61 -16.87 0.50
C SER A 148 -28.76 -17.79 0.16
N TRP A 149 -29.12 -17.86 -1.12
CA TRP A 149 -29.82 -19.03 -1.65
C TRP A 149 -28.85 -19.82 -2.51
N SER A 150 -27.95 -20.54 -1.84
CA SER A 150 -27.44 -21.79 -2.35
C SER A 150 -28.47 -22.88 -2.07
N ARG A 151 -29.14 -23.39 -3.09
CA ARG A 151 -29.77 -24.71 -2.99
C ARG A 151 -29.67 -25.45 -4.33
N SER A 152 -28.53 -26.10 -4.45
CA SER A 152 -28.37 -27.37 -5.16
C SER A 152 -29.52 -28.35 -4.88
N ARG A 153 -29.83 -29.16 -5.90
CA ARG A 153 -30.69 -30.36 -5.95
C ARG A 153 -32.19 -30.11 -6.12
N ASP A 154 -32.66 -30.35 -7.35
CA ASP A 154 -33.45 -31.57 -7.52
C ASP A 154 -33.22 -32.24 -8.89
N ARG A 155 -33.08 -33.56 -8.85
CA ARG A 155 -33.02 -34.50 -9.97
C ARG A 155 -34.34 -35.28 -9.95
N ARG A 156 -34.81 -35.71 -11.13
CA ARG A 156 -36.04 -36.52 -11.42
C ARG A 156 -37.27 -35.63 -11.57
N THR A 157 -38.12 -35.80 -12.59
CA THR A 157 -38.68 -37.02 -13.18
C THR A 157 -39.12 -36.64 -14.61
N SER A 158 -38.61 -37.23 -15.70
CA SER A 158 -39.14 -38.45 -16.35
C SER A 158 -40.61 -38.77 -16.03
N CYS A 159 -41.50 -38.39 -16.94
CA CYS A 159 -42.82 -38.96 -17.25
C CYS A 159 -43.25 -38.25 -18.55
N GLY A 160 -43.55 -38.88 -19.69
CA GLY A 160 -44.05 -40.23 -19.94
C GLY A 160 -45.54 -40.18 -20.19
N ALA A 161 -45.96 -39.79 -21.40
CA ALA A 161 -47.16 -40.21 -22.13
C ALA A 161 -47.12 -39.62 -23.54
#